data_AF-A0A356QYI4-F1
#
_entry.id   AF-A0A356QYI4-F1
#
_cell.length_a   1.000
_cell.length_b   1.000
_cell.length_c   1.000
_cell.angle_alpha   90.00
_cell.angle_beta   90.00
_cell.angle_gamma   90.00
#
_symmetry.space_group_name_H-M   'P 1'
#
loop_
_entity.id
_entity.type
_entity.pdbx_description
1 polymer ?
#
loop_
_entity_poly.entity_id
_entity_poly.type
_entity_poly.pdbx_seq_one_letter_code
_entity_poly.pdbx_strand_id
1 'polypeptide(L)'
;MTAEDNPYFAKAIVNRLWSSLMGRGLVEPVDDMRDTNPATHPKLLNRLAEDFAASGYRLRPMLKRIATSATYARSSNTVPGNAEDDRYYSHALRRPLEAEVLADGISYVLNVPAQHGGKAPGQRAVTLVDLYTPSRTLDILGRCGREESCESETSISGGLTRNLHLLNGELINARISREEGRLARFFDADTAPMDIIDELYLVALSRKPAGATRRFWREQLANVESVEQQKGLLEDFLWSLLASSKFNSK
;
A
#
# COMPACT_ATOMS: atom_id res chain seq x y z
N MET A 1 -34.50 5.78 -3.97
CA MET A 1 -33.03 5.92 -3.83
C MET A 1 -32.30 6.24 -5.14
N THR A 2 -32.92 6.02 -6.32
CA THR A 2 -32.31 6.22 -7.65
C THR A 2 -32.74 7.51 -8.36
N ALA A 3 -33.51 8.38 -7.70
CA ALA A 3 -33.92 9.65 -8.28
C ALA A 3 -32.72 10.61 -8.34
N GLU A 4 -32.65 11.42 -9.41
CA GLU A 4 -31.53 12.35 -9.65
C GLU A 4 -31.36 13.41 -8.55
N ASP A 5 -32.42 13.68 -7.79
CA ASP A 5 -32.47 14.63 -6.69
C ASP A 5 -32.07 14.04 -5.33
N ASN A 6 -31.74 12.74 -5.24
CA ASN A 6 -31.36 12.11 -3.99
C ASN A 6 -29.97 12.56 -3.51
N PRO A 7 -29.87 13.40 -2.45
CA PRO A 7 -28.58 13.94 -2.01
C PRO A 7 -27.71 12.90 -1.31
N TYR A 8 -28.30 11.77 -0.87
CA TYR A 8 -27.60 10.76 -0.08
C TYR A 8 -26.70 9.87 -0.92
N PHE A 9 -27.05 9.60 -2.19
CA PHE A 9 -26.24 8.74 -3.05
C PHE A 9 -24.83 9.33 -3.27
N ALA A 10 -24.76 10.60 -3.66
CA ALA A 10 -23.49 11.27 -3.88
C ALA A 10 -22.64 11.34 -2.60
N LYS A 11 -23.27 11.65 -1.46
CA LYS A 11 -22.60 11.68 -0.15
C LYS A 11 -22.06 10.30 0.24
N ALA A 12 -22.86 9.25 0.12
CA ALA A 12 -22.46 7.89 0.47
C ALA A 12 -21.26 7.41 -0.35
N ILE A 13 -21.30 7.59 -1.68
CA ILE A 13 -20.20 7.19 -2.56
C ILE A 13 -18.94 8.00 -2.26
N VAL A 14 -19.05 9.33 -2.14
CA VAL A 14 -17.89 10.17 -1.80
C VAL A 14 -17.30 9.80 -0.45
N ASN A 15 -18.14 9.51 0.56
CA ASN A 15 -17.67 9.09 1.88
C ASN A 15 -16.91 7.77 1.83
N ARG A 16 -17.39 6.79 1.05
CA ARG A 16 -16.69 5.51 0.82
C ARG A 16 -15.38 5.70 0.06
N LEU A 17 -15.36 6.52 -1.00
CA LEU A 17 -14.13 6.85 -1.73
C LEU A 17 -13.12 7.56 -0.82
N TRP A 18 -13.60 8.48 0.02
CA TRP A 18 -12.78 9.18 1.00
C TRP A 18 -12.20 8.22 2.01
N SER A 19 -13.02 7.34 2.62
CA SER A 19 -12.56 6.32 3.55
C SER A 19 -11.50 5.40 2.92
N SER A 20 -11.76 4.89 1.71
CA SER A 20 -10.80 4.05 0.98
C SER A 20 -9.46 4.75 0.73
N LEU A 21 -9.44 6.07 0.49
CA LEU A 21 -8.19 6.80 0.24
C LEU A 21 -7.51 7.30 1.52
N MET A 22 -8.28 7.72 2.52
CA MET A 22 -7.83 8.44 3.71
C MET A 22 -7.78 7.56 4.97
N GLY A 23 -8.21 6.31 4.88
CA GLY A 23 -8.30 5.35 5.98
C GLY A 23 -9.58 5.45 6.81
N ARG A 24 -10.21 6.63 6.84
CA ARG A 24 -11.42 6.87 7.63
C ARG A 24 -12.42 7.76 6.91
N GLY A 25 -13.70 7.40 6.94
CA GLY A 25 -14.78 8.20 6.36
C GLY A 25 -14.97 9.54 7.06
N LEU A 26 -15.48 10.52 6.30
CA LEU A 26 -15.99 11.78 6.86
C LEU A 26 -17.21 11.51 7.76
N VAL A 27 -17.99 10.49 7.45
CA VAL A 27 -18.96 9.84 8.35
C VAL A 27 -18.44 8.43 8.61
N GLU A 28 -18.47 8.00 9.86
CA GLU A 28 -18.02 6.65 10.27
C GLU A 28 -18.98 6.09 11.30
N PRO A 29 -19.49 4.86 11.15
CA PRO A 29 -19.27 3.94 10.03
C PRO A 29 -19.63 4.51 8.65
N VAL A 30 -18.94 4.08 7.59
CA VAL A 30 -19.11 4.64 6.23
C VAL A 30 -20.54 4.59 5.71
N ASP A 31 -21.31 3.63 6.22
CA ASP A 31 -22.71 3.34 5.85
C ASP A 31 -23.74 3.90 6.84
N ASP A 32 -23.30 4.48 7.97
CA ASP A 32 -24.19 4.98 9.02
C ASP A 32 -24.49 6.49 8.86
N MET A 33 -25.06 6.86 7.72
CA MET A 33 -25.43 8.24 7.42
C MET A 33 -26.76 8.64 8.06
N ARG A 34 -26.71 9.01 9.34
CA ARG A 34 -27.86 9.50 10.12
C ARG A 34 -27.61 10.91 10.63
N ASP A 35 -28.67 11.66 10.92
CA ASP A 35 -28.55 13.01 11.49
C ASP A 35 -27.86 13.01 12.87
N THR A 36 -27.95 11.90 13.61
CA THR A 36 -27.25 11.67 14.88
C THR A 36 -25.77 11.28 14.72
N ASN A 37 -25.31 11.02 13.48
CA ASN A 37 -23.92 10.73 13.15
C ASN A 37 -23.41 11.71 12.07
N PRO A 38 -23.24 13.01 12.43
CA PRO A 38 -22.85 14.02 11.46
C PRO A 38 -21.41 13.81 10.98
N ALA A 39 -21.17 14.22 9.74
CA ALA A 39 -19.81 14.21 9.18
C ALA A 39 -18.85 15.08 9.99
N THR A 40 -17.59 14.66 10.09
CA THR A 40 -16.51 15.42 10.75
C THR A 40 -16.31 16.79 10.10
N HIS A 41 -16.45 16.84 8.77
CA HIS A 41 -16.36 18.05 7.96
C HIS A 41 -17.58 18.14 7.02
N PRO A 42 -18.75 18.63 7.49
CA PRO A 42 -19.99 18.58 6.73
C PRO A 42 -19.94 19.45 5.46
N LYS A 43 -19.27 20.60 5.52
CA LYS A 43 -19.06 21.48 4.35
C LYS A 43 -18.23 20.79 3.27
N LEU A 44 -17.20 20.04 3.66
CA LEU A 44 -16.36 19.30 2.73
C LEU A 44 -17.13 18.16 2.07
N LEU A 45 -17.87 17.36 2.86
CA LEU A 45 -18.69 16.27 2.33
C LEU A 45 -19.73 16.79 1.33
N ASN A 46 -20.44 17.87 1.67
CA ASN A 46 -21.42 18.47 0.77
C ASN A 46 -20.76 18.95 -0.54
N ARG A 47 -19.63 19.64 -0.46
CA ARG A 47 -18.93 20.12 -1.65
C ARG A 47 -18.44 18.98 -2.54
N LEU A 48 -17.88 17.93 -1.97
CA LEU A 48 -17.44 16.77 -2.74
C LEU A 48 -18.62 16.03 -3.38
N ALA A 49 -19.77 15.94 -2.68
CA ALA A 49 -20.98 15.35 -3.22
C ALA A 49 -21.56 16.16 -4.40
N GLU A 50 -21.57 17.49 -4.29
CA GLU A 50 -21.94 18.41 -5.39
C GLU A 50 -21.01 18.25 -6.59
N ASP A 51 -19.69 18.28 -6.37
CA ASP A 51 -18.68 18.07 -7.41
C ASP A 51 -18.85 16.68 -8.09
N PHE A 52 -19.21 15.64 -7.32
CA PHE A 52 -19.46 14.29 -7.84
C PHE A 52 -20.68 14.26 -8.75
N ALA A 53 -21.81 14.82 -8.29
CA ALA A 53 -23.05 14.90 -9.05
C ALA A 53 -22.86 15.74 -10.33
N ALA A 54 -22.23 16.91 -10.23
CA ALA A 54 -21.94 17.79 -11.37
C ALA A 54 -21.02 17.14 -12.42
N SER A 55 -20.18 16.17 -12.00
CA SER A 55 -19.31 15.42 -12.92
C SER A 55 -20.02 14.26 -13.64
N GLY A 56 -21.31 14.04 -13.39
CA GLY A 56 -22.06 12.88 -13.87
C GLY A 56 -21.66 11.58 -13.13
N TYR A 57 -21.40 11.67 -11.83
CA TYR A 57 -21.06 10.53 -10.97
C TYR A 57 -19.80 9.74 -11.41
N ARG A 58 -18.81 10.44 -11.97
CA ARG A 58 -17.56 9.80 -12.46
C ARG A 58 -16.57 9.58 -11.32
N LEU A 59 -16.21 8.32 -11.06
CA LEU A 59 -15.28 7.95 -9.98
C LEU A 59 -13.86 8.48 -10.19
N ARG A 60 -13.29 8.32 -11.39
CA ARG A 60 -11.88 8.70 -11.68
C ARG A 60 -11.58 10.18 -11.41
N PRO A 61 -12.38 11.16 -11.88
CA PRO A 61 -12.19 12.56 -11.54
C PRO A 61 -12.25 12.83 -10.04
N MET A 62 -13.17 12.17 -9.31
CA MET A 62 -13.31 12.34 -7.87
C MET A 62 -12.09 11.78 -7.11
N LEU A 63 -11.66 10.57 -7.45
CA LEU A 63 -10.43 9.97 -6.91
C LEU A 63 -9.22 10.88 -7.14
N LYS A 64 -9.07 11.43 -8.37
CA LYS A 64 -8.00 12.37 -8.69
C LYS A 64 -8.06 13.60 -7.78
N ARG A 65 -9.25 14.20 -7.60
CA ARG A 65 -9.45 15.39 -6.75
C ARG A 65 -9.01 15.14 -5.31
N ILE A 66 -9.40 13.99 -4.73
CA ILE A 66 -8.99 13.62 -3.37
C ILE A 66 -7.48 13.39 -3.32
N ALA A 67 -6.92 12.62 -4.25
CA ALA A 67 -5.49 12.28 -4.28
C ALA A 67 -4.57 13.48 -4.52
N THR A 68 -5.06 14.56 -5.16
CA THR A 68 -4.31 15.81 -5.35
C THR A 68 -4.56 16.84 -4.24
N SER A 69 -5.34 16.50 -3.22
CA SER A 69 -5.65 17.42 -2.13
C SER A 69 -4.46 17.58 -1.16
N ALA A 70 -4.36 18.75 -0.52
CA ALA A 70 -3.38 18.99 0.53
C ALA A 70 -3.56 18.04 1.72
N THR A 71 -4.80 17.60 2.00
CA THR A 71 -5.10 16.63 3.07
C THR A 71 -4.50 15.26 2.76
N TYR A 72 -4.62 14.78 1.52
CA TYR A 72 -4.04 13.50 1.10
C TYR A 72 -2.50 13.54 1.08
N ALA A 73 -1.91 14.69 0.77
CA ALA A 73 -0.46 14.88 0.74
C ALA A 73 0.19 15.11 2.12
N ARG A 74 -0.57 15.05 3.23
CA ARG A 74 -0.02 15.24 4.57
C ARG A 74 0.97 14.14 4.93
N SER A 75 1.95 14.49 5.75
CA SER A 75 2.88 13.52 6.33
C SER A 75 2.15 12.63 7.34
N SER A 76 2.59 11.37 7.48
CA SER A 76 2.17 10.48 8.57
C SER A 76 2.92 10.74 9.89
N ASN A 77 3.87 11.68 9.90
CA ASN A 77 4.59 12.05 11.12
C ASN A 77 3.71 12.95 11.98
N THR A 78 3.53 12.54 13.23
CA THR A 78 2.75 13.28 14.22
C THR A 78 3.64 14.18 15.07
N VAL A 79 3.00 15.16 15.70
CA VAL A 79 3.54 15.99 16.78
C VAL A 79 2.77 15.64 18.07
N PRO A 80 3.31 15.95 19.27
CA PRO A 80 2.66 15.56 20.52
C PRO A 80 1.18 15.97 20.66
N GLY A 81 0.77 17.08 20.02
CA GLY A 81 -0.61 17.56 20.07
C GLY A 81 -1.60 16.90 19.11
N ASN A 82 -1.15 16.03 18.20
CA ASN A 82 -2.03 15.40 17.20
C ASN A 82 -1.77 13.90 16.99
N ALA A 83 -0.98 13.28 17.87
CA ALA A 83 -0.63 11.86 17.77
C ALA A 83 -1.87 10.94 17.79
N GLU A 84 -2.86 11.31 18.58
CA GLU A 84 -4.11 10.55 18.75
C GLU A 84 -5.24 11.03 17.81
N ASP A 85 -4.96 11.93 16.87
CA ASP A 85 -5.98 12.40 15.94
C ASP A 85 -6.24 11.38 14.83
N ASP A 86 -7.30 10.61 15.00
CA ASP A 86 -7.79 9.64 14.01
C ASP A 86 -8.91 10.21 13.13
N ARG A 87 -9.45 11.40 13.43
CA ARG A 87 -10.74 11.87 12.93
C ARG A 87 -10.66 13.13 12.08
N TYR A 88 -9.73 14.03 12.40
CA TYR A 88 -9.65 15.37 11.81
C TYR A 88 -8.56 15.50 10.75
N TYR A 89 -7.92 14.39 10.39
CA TYR A 89 -6.93 14.32 9.31
C TYR A 89 -5.76 15.29 9.51
N SER A 90 -5.35 15.57 10.75
CA SER A 90 -4.19 16.42 11.06
C SER A 90 -2.89 15.88 10.44
N HIS A 91 -2.83 14.57 10.22
CA HIS A 91 -1.75 13.83 9.57
C HIS A 91 -2.34 12.70 8.72
N ALA A 92 -1.52 12.05 7.90
CA ALA A 92 -1.94 10.88 7.14
C ALA A 92 -2.04 9.65 8.06
N LEU A 93 -3.21 9.01 8.08
CA LEU A 93 -3.43 7.77 8.82
C LEU A 93 -2.72 6.64 8.09
N ARG A 94 -1.86 5.91 8.81
CA ARG A 94 -1.19 4.73 8.26
C ARG A 94 -2.16 3.57 8.24
N ARG A 95 -2.38 2.98 7.07
CA ARG A 95 -3.16 1.77 6.92
C ARG A 95 -2.36 0.67 6.22
N PRO A 96 -2.51 -0.60 6.63
CA PRO A 96 -1.91 -1.71 5.92
C PRO A 96 -2.43 -1.77 4.47
N LEU A 97 -1.55 -2.18 3.56
CA LEU A 97 -1.96 -2.50 2.20
C LEU A 97 -2.78 -3.79 2.18
N GLU A 98 -3.76 -3.82 1.26
CA GLU A 98 -4.52 -5.01 0.87
C GLU A 98 -3.55 -6.11 0.41
N ALA A 99 -3.93 -7.37 0.64
CA ALA A 99 -3.08 -8.53 0.37
C ALA A 99 -2.67 -8.60 -1.11
N GLU A 100 -3.60 -8.33 -2.01
CA GLU A 100 -3.41 -8.33 -3.46
C GLU A 100 -2.46 -7.22 -3.89
N VAL A 101 -2.64 -6.01 -3.36
CA VAL A 101 -1.79 -4.85 -3.66
C VAL A 101 -0.37 -5.09 -3.15
N LEU A 102 -0.22 -5.65 -1.96
CA LEU A 102 1.10 -5.96 -1.40
C LEU A 102 1.79 -7.09 -2.19
N ALA A 103 1.06 -8.16 -2.55
CA ALA A 103 1.60 -9.26 -3.35
C ALA A 103 2.10 -8.76 -4.72
N ASP A 104 1.30 -7.92 -5.39
CA ASP A 104 1.68 -7.30 -6.67
C ASP A 104 2.87 -6.34 -6.49
N GLY A 105 2.90 -5.55 -5.42
CA GLY A 105 4.01 -4.66 -5.07
C GLY A 105 5.33 -5.42 -4.87
N ILE A 106 5.32 -6.49 -4.07
CA ILE A 106 6.51 -7.36 -3.87
C ILE A 106 6.98 -7.91 -5.22
N SER A 107 6.06 -8.41 -6.04
CA SER A 107 6.38 -8.97 -7.36
C SER A 107 6.97 -7.93 -8.31
N TYR A 108 6.46 -6.70 -8.27
CA TYR A 108 6.96 -5.59 -9.07
C TYR A 108 8.37 -5.15 -8.66
N VAL A 109 8.63 -5.04 -7.35
CA VAL A 109 9.95 -4.67 -6.81
C VAL A 109 10.98 -5.75 -7.15
N LEU A 110 10.66 -7.01 -6.86
CA LEU A 110 11.57 -8.13 -7.12
C LEU A 110 11.70 -8.43 -8.62
N ASN A 111 10.77 -7.97 -9.46
CA ASN A 111 10.65 -8.37 -10.86
C ASN A 111 10.61 -9.90 -11.05
N VAL A 112 9.99 -10.60 -10.11
CA VAL A 112 9.76 -12.03 -10.18
C VAL A 112 8.24 -12.23 -10.24
N PRO A 113 7.68 -12.87 -11.28
CA PRO A 113 6.24 -13.06 -11.37
C PRO A 113 5.72 -13.89 -10.20
N ALA A 114 4.64 -13.45 -9.57
CA ALA A 114 3.89 -14.30 -8.65
C ALA A 114 3.03 -15.32 -9.42
N GLN A 115 2.74 -16.43 -8.76
CA GLN A 115 1.81 -17.44 -9.24
C GLN A 115 0.64 -17.54 -8.26
N HIS A 116 -0.58 -17.49 -8.79
CA HIS A 116 -1.81 -17.54 -8.01
C HIS A 116 -2.66 -18.70 -8.50
N GLY A 117 -2.58 -19.84 -7.81
CA GLY A 117 -3.31 -21.06 -8.16
C GLY A 117 -3.00 -21.54 -9.59
N GLY A 118 -4.05 -21.89 -10.33
CA GLY A 118 -3.94 -22.32 -11.73
C GLY A 118 -3.82 -21.18 -12.76
N LYS A 119 -3.61 -19.93 -12.33
CA LYS A 119 -3.45 -18.79 -13.24
C LYS A 119 -2.04 -18.73 -13.83
N ALA A 120 -1.92 -18.06 -14.97
CA ALA A 120 -0.63 -17.85 -15.61
C ALA A 120 0.33 -17.05 -14.70
N PRO A 121 1.64 -17.40 -14.67
CA PRO A 121 2.64 -16.62 -13.94
C PRO A 121 2.61 -15.15 -14.36
N GLY A 122 2.63 -14.24 -13.38
CA GLY A 122 2.65 -12.80 -13.61
C GLY A 122 1.28 -12.16 -13.78
N GLN A 123 0.19 -12.92 -13.71
CA GLN A 123 -1.14 -12.32 -13.56
C GLN A 123 -1.21 -11.56 -12.23
N ARG A 124 -1.60 -10.28 -12.29
CA ARG A 124 -1.72 -9.42 -11.12
C ARG A 124 -2.81 -9.91 -10.17
N ALA A 125 -2.50 -9.99 -8.88
CA ALA A 125 -3.43 -10.37 -7.83
C ALA A 125 -4.68 -9.47 -7.84
N VAL A 126 -4.53 -8.16 -8.07
CA VAL A 126 -5.68 -7.22 -8.13
C VAL A 126 -6.64 -7.47 -9.30
N THR A 127 -6.26 -8.32 -10.26
CA THR A 127 -7.12 -8.69 -11.41
C THR A 127 -7.83 -10.03 -11.22
N LEU A 128 -7.58 -10.72 -10.10
CA LEU A 128 -8.25 -11.98 -9.79
C LEU A 128 -9.71 -11.71 -9.48
N VAL A 129 -10.59 -12.12 -10.39
CA VAL A 129 -12.05 -12.03 -10.21
C VAL A 129 -12.56 -13.14 -9.28
N ASP A 130 -11.91 -14.30 -9.33
CA ASP A 130 -12.30 -15.47 -8.55
C ASP A 130 -11.60 -15.50 -7.19
N LEU A 131 -12.37 -15.19 -6.15
CA LEU A 131 -11.95 -15.22 -4.74
C LEU A 131 -11.56 -16.63 -4.26
N TYR A 132 -11.98 -17.70 -4.94
CA TYR A 132 -11.60 -19.08 -4.61
C TYR A 132 -10.29 -19.52 -5.27
N THR A 133 -9.65 -18.67 -6.07
CA THR A 133 -8.34 -18.99 -6.66
C THR A 133 -7.38 -19.37 -5.53
N PRO A 134 -6.86 -20.62 -5.46
CA PRO A 134 -6.03 -21.04 -4.33
C PRO A 134 -4.71 -20.27 -4.37
N SER A 135 -4.38 -19.53 -3.31
CA SER A 135 -3.19 -18.69 -3.28
C SER A 135 -2.67 -18.56 -1.86
N ARG A 136 -1.74 -19.44 -1.50
CA ARG A 136 -1.07 -19.44 -0.17
C ARG A 136 -0.48 -18.06 0.15
N THR A 137 0.06 -17.36 -0.85
CA THR A 137 0.58 -15.99 -0.69
C THR A 137 -0.50 -15.03 -0.21
N LEU A 138 -1.68 -15.04 -0.86
CA LEU A 138 -2.75 -14.12 -0.49
C LEU A 138 -3.37 -14.49 0.85
N ASP A 139 -3.48 -15.79 1.15
CA ASP A 139 -3.94 -16.28 2.46
C ASP A 139 -3.01 -15.80 3.59
N ILE A 140 -1.69 -15.93 3.42
CA ILE A 140 -0.68 -15.44 4.39
C ILE A 140 -0.74 -13.92 4.56
N LEU A 141 -0.97 -13.18 3.48
CA LEU A 141 -1.05 -11.71 3.52
C LEU A 141 -2.37 -11.20 4.10
N GLY A 142 -3.32 -12.10 4.38
CA GLY A 142 -4.60 -11.81 5.01
C GLY A 142 -5.65 -11.34 4.01
N ARG A 143 -5.76 -11.97 2.84
CA ARG A 143 -6.90 -11.73 1.95
C ARG A 143 -8.20 -12.02 2.67
N CYS A 144 -9.21 -11.21 2.40
CA CYS A 144 -10.51 -11.34 3.04
C CYS A 144 -11.23 -12.62 2.59
N GLY A 145 -11.80 -13.36 3.54
CA GLY A 145 -12.69 -14.49 3.23
C GLY A 145 -14.06 -14.00 2.75
N ARG A 146 -14.79 -14.81 1.97
CA ARG A 146 -16.15 -14.45 1.51
C ARG A 146 -17.19 -14.35 2.63
N GLU A 147 -16.91 -14.95 3.79
CA GLU A 147 -17.78 -14.91 4.97
C GLU A 147 -17.51 -13.67 5.85
N GLU A 148 -16.46 -12.89 5.52
CA GLU A 148 -16.00 -11.75 6.30
C GLU A 148 -16.36 -10.43 5.61
N SER A 149 -16.69 -9.41 6.40
CA SER A 149 -16.81 -8.05 5.89
C SER A 149 -15.43 -7.39 5.85
N CYS A 150 -14.90 -7.24 4.64
CA CYS A 150 -13.60 -6.61 4.37
C CYS A 150 -13.58 -5.10 4.66
N GLU A 151 -14.72 -4.51 5.06
CA GLU A 151 -14.82 -3.10 5.45
C GLU A 151 -14.27 -2.84 6.86
N SER A 152 -14.07 -3.88 7.67
CA SER A 152 -13.52 -3.75 9.02
C SER A 152 -12.01 -3.86 9.02
N GLU A 153 -11.29 -2.87 9.58
CA GLU A 153 -9.83 -2.95 9.79
C GLU A 153 -9.43 -4.16 10.64
N THR A 154 -10.38 -4.68 11.44
CA THR A 154 -10.25 -5.88 12.27
C THR A 154 -10.16 -7.19 11.47
N SER A 155 -10.55 -7.18 10.18
CA SER A 155 -10.46 -8.34 9.28
C SER A 155 -9.05 -8.62 8.75
N ILE A 156 -8.05 -7.79 9.10
CA ILE A 156 -6.64 -8.06 8.81
C ILE A 156 -6.10 -9.03 9.86
N SER A 157 -6.67 -10.23 9.85
CA SER A 157 -6.41 -11.39 10.73
C SER A 157 -4.97 -11.94 10.63
N GLY A 158 -4.08 -11.27 9.90
CA GLY A 158 -2.75 -11.76 9.58
C GLY A 158 -1.62 -11.31 10.51
N GLY A 159 -1.82 -10.34 11.42
CA GLY A 159 -0.73 -9.56 12.04
C GLY A 159 0.61 -10.30 12.31
N LEU A 160 0.60 -11.31 13.19
CA LEU A 160 1.83 -12.04 13.54
C LEU A 160 2.28 -13.01 12.43
N THR A 161 1.38 -13.82 11.89
CA THR A 161 1.69 -14.82 10.85
C THR A 161 2.21 -14.15 9.57
N ARG A 162 1.57 -13.07 9.14
CA ARG A 162 2.00 -12.20 8.04
C ARG A 162 3.38 -11.65 8.31
N ASN A 163 3.64 -11.07 9.48
CA ASN A 163 4.95 -10.53 9.82
C ASN A 163 6.04 -11.60 9.82
N LEU A 164 5.78 -12.78 10.40
CA LEU A 164 6.72 -13.90 10.39
C LEU A 164 7.03 -14.38 8.96
N HIS A 165 6.02 -14.45 8.10
CA HIS A 165 6.22 -14.80 6.69
C HIS A 165 6.89 -13.71 5.86
N LEU A 166 6.72 -12.43 6.20
CA LEU A 166 7.46 -11.34 5.57
C LEU A 166 8.94 -11.36 5.98
N LEU A 167 9.23 -11.69 7.24
CA LEU A 167 10.61 -11.75 7.73
C LEU A 167 11.35 -13.02 7.28
N ASN A 168 10.71 -14.18 7.36
CA ASN A 168 11.39 -15.47 7.20
C ASN A 168 10.83 -16.33 6.06
N GLY A 169 9.71 -15.92 5.45
CA GLY A 169 8.99 -16.76 4.50
C GLY A 169 9.58 -16.76 3.09
N GLU A 170 9.16 -17.77 2.33
CA GLU A 170 9.49 -17.96 0.91
C GLU A 170 8.96 -16.84 0.02
N LEU A 171 8.04 -16.01 0.52
CA LEU A 171 7.43 -14.90 -0.23
C LEU A 171 8.46 -13.86 -0.68
N ILE A 172 9.50 -13.64 0.13
CA ILE A 172 10.56 -12.66 -0.13
C ILE A 172 11.88 -13.40 -0.31
N ASN A 173 12.30 -14.20 0.67
CA ASN A 173 13.64 -14.80 0.70
C ASN A 173 13.91 -15.71 -0.50
N ALA A 174 12.97 -16.57 -0.88
CA ALA A 174 13.15 -17.47 -2.03
C ALA A 174 13.08 -16.76 -3.40
N ARG A 175 12.67 -15.48 -3.42
CA ARG A 175 12.49 -14.68 -4.65
C ARG A 175 13.57 -13.62 -4.84
N ILE A 176 14.19 -13.15 -3.77
CA ILE A 176 15.29 -12.18 -3.84
C ILE A 176 16.50 -12.76 -4.59
N SER A 177 16.88 -14.00 -4.27
CA SER A 177 18.09 -14.63 -4.82
C SER A 177 17.88 -15.28 -6.21
N ARG A 178 16.74 -15.06 -6.86
CA ARG A 178 16.47 -15.61 -8.21
C ARG A 178 17.27 -14.88 -9.29
N GLU A 179 17.81 -15.65 -10.23
CA GLU A 179 18.61 -15.14 -11.35
C GLU A 179 17.80 -14.25 -12.30
N GLU A 180 16.48 -14.45 -12.42
CA GLU A 180 15.64 -13.58 -13.27
C GLU A 180 15.18 -12.30 -12.55
N GLY A 181 15.49 -12.17 -11.25
CA GLY A 181 15.07 -11.08 -10.40
C GLY A 181 15.74 -9.74 -10.75
N ARG A 182 15.15 -8.65 -10.24
CA ARG A 182 15.64 -7.28 -10.48
C ARG A 182 17.08 -7.10 -10.01
N LEU A 183 17.42 -7.66 -8.85
CA LEU A 183 18.75 -7.54 -8.28
C LEU A 183 19.81 -8.26 -9.14
N ALA A 184 19.52 -9.48 -9.60
CA ALA A 184 20.40 -10.21 -10.50
C ALA A 184 20.67 -9.43 -11.80
N ARG A 185 19.64 -8.83 -12.41
CA ARG A 185 19.80 -7.98 -13.60
C ARG A 185 20.71 -6.77 -13.39
N PHE A 186 20.74 -6.19 -12.18
CA PHE A 186 21.66 -5.09 -11.89
C PHE A 186 23.12 -5.55 -11.79
N PHE A 187 23.34 -6.77 -11.30
CA PHE A 187 24.67 -7.40 -11.31
C PHE A 187 25.12 -7.76 -12.73
N ASP A 188 24.22 -8.31 -13.55
CA ASP A 188 24.51 -8.60 -14.97
C ASP A 188 24.85 -7.34 -15.77
N ALA A 189 24.28 -6.20 -15.37
CA ALA A 189 24.52 -4.89 -15.97
C ALA A 189 25.71 -4.12 -15.37
N ASP A 190 26.47 -4.73 -14.45
CA ASP A 190 27.62 -4.11 -13.75
C ASP A 190 27.30 -2.72 -13.14
N THR A 191 26.09 -2.59 -12.58
CA THR A 191 25.63 -1.32 -12.00
C THR A 191 26.30 -1.07 -10.65
N ALA A 192 26.73 0.17 -10.39
CA ALA A 192 27.35 0.51 -9.12
C ALA A 192 26.39 0.26 -7.94
N PRO A 193 26.84 -0.36 -6.83
CA PRO A 193 25.95 -0.77 -5.74
C PRO A 193 25.13 0.35 -5.10
N MET A 194 25.66 1.58 -5.05
CA MET A 194 24.91 2.74 -4.55
C MET A 194 23.79 3.16 -5.49
N ASP A 195 23.97 2.99 -6.81
CA ASP A 195 22.93 3.29 -7.80
C ASP A 195 21.85 2.22 -7.77
N ILE A 196 22.20 0.95 -7.52
CA ILE A 196 21.25 -0.14 -7.25
C ILE A 196 20.34 0.23 -6.07
N ILE A 197 20.91 0.70 -4.97
CA ILE A 197 20.15 1.11 -3.78
C ILE A 197 19.21 2.28 -4.12
N ASP A 198 19.69 3.29 -4.84
CA ASP A 198 18.86 4.44 -5.25
C ASP A 198 17.68 4.00 -6.12
N GLU A 199 17.91 3.12 -7.10
CA GLU A 199 16.87 2.56 -7.98
C GLU A 199 15.87 1.69 -7.21
N LEU A 200 16.33 0.81 -6.32
CA LEU A 200 15.45 -0.01 -5.49
C LEU A 200 14.57 0.84 -4.56
N TYR A 201 15.10 1.94 -4.02
CA TYR A 201 14.33 2.92 -3.25
C TYR A 201 13.24 3.60 -4.10
N LEU A 202 13.57 3.98 -5.33
CA LEU A 202 12.59 4.57 -6.26
C LEU A 202 11.51 3.55 -6.63
N VAL A 203 11.87 2.31 -6.93
CA VAL A 203 10.92 1.26 -7.31
C VAL A 203 10.00 0.90 -6.15
N ALA A 204 10.52 0.77 -4.92
CA ALA A 204 9.74 0.33 -3.77
C ALA A 204 8.95 1.46 -3.09
N LEU A 205 9.55 2.65 -2.93
CA LEU A 205 8.99 3.75 -2.14
C LEU A 205 8.76 5.04 -2.94
N SER A 206 9.00 5.03 -4.26
CA SER A 206 8.84 6.20 -5.14
C SER A 206 9.62 7.44 -4.68
N ARG A 207 10.73 7.26 -3.95
CA ARG A 207 11.59 8.35 -3.45
C ARG A 207 13.02 7.86 -3.24
N LYS A 208 13.99 8.76 -3.34
CA LYS A 208 15.39 8.46 -3.03
C LYS A 208 15.63 8.28 -1.52
N PRO A 209 16.67 7.55 -1.10
CA PRO A 209 17.05 7.44 0.31
C PRO A 209 17.39 8.82 0.89
N ALA A 210 16.99 9.06 2.13
CA ALA A 210 17.37 10.27 2.85
C ALA A 210 18.90 10.30 3.08
N GLY A 211 19.48 11.49 3.25
CA GLY A 211 20.93 11.66 3.37
C GLY A 211 21.58 10.81 4.47
N ALA A 212 20.91 10.64 5.62
CA ALA A 212 21.38 9.77 6.71
C ALA A 212 21.40 8.28 6.29
N THR A 213 20.31 7.79 5.69
CA THR A 213 20.21 6.41 5.20
C THR A 213 21.20 6.14 4.07
N ARG A 214 21.40 7.09 3.16
CA ARG A 214 22.39 7.00 2.09
C ARG A 214 23.81 6.89 2.64
N ARG A 215 24.13 7.65 3.70
CA ARG A 215 25.43 7.60 4.38
C ARG A 215 25.66 6.24 5.02
N PHE A 216 24.67 5.73 5.75
CA PHE A 216 24.71 4.41 6.37
C PHE A 216 25.06 3.32 5.34
N TRP A 217 24.35 3.25 4.22
CA TRP A 217 24.62 2.23 3.21
C TRP A 217 25.96 2.40 2.51
N ARG A 218 26.44 3.64 2.33
CA ARG A 218 27.78 3.88 1.80
C ARG A 218 28.87 3.35 2.74
N GLU A 219 28.70 3.52 4.05
CA GLU A 219 29.62 2.97 5.05
C GLU A 219 29.58 1.45 5.06
N GLN A 220 28.39 0.83 4.96
CA GLN A 220 28.29 -0.63 4.88
C GLN A 220 28.95 -1.19 3.61
N LEU A 221 28.75 -0.55 2.45
CA LEU A 221 29.37 -0.95 1.19
C LEU A 221 30.89 -0.80 1.19
N ALA A 222 31.45 0.15 1.97
CA ALA A 222 32.89 0.33 2.09
C ALA A 222 33.58 -0.78 2.89
N ASN A 223 32.84 -1.53 3.71
CA ASN A 223 33.35 -2.63 4.53
C ASN A 223 33.31 -3.99 3.81
N VAL A 224 32.86 -4.02 2.56
CA VAL A 224 32.70 -5.25 1.79
C VAL A 224 33.88 -5.43 0.85
N GLU A 225 34.53 -6.59 0.90
CA GLU A 225 35.73 -6.89 0.10
C GLU A 225 35.45 -7.85 -1.06
N SER A 226 34.39 -8.68 -0.99
CA SER A 226 34.03 -9.65 -2.04
C SER A 226 32.70 -9.36 -2.74
N VAL A 227 32.59 -9.82 -3.99
CA VAL A 227 31.36 -9.70 -4.79
C VAL A 227 30.22 -10.51 -4.17
N GLU A 228 30.51 -11.68 -3.60
CA GLU A 228 29.53 -12.51 -2.89
C GLU A 228 28.99 -11.82 -1.64
N GLN A 229 29.84 -11.15 -0.87
CA GLN A 229 29.43 -10.37 0.29
C GLN A 229 28.59 -9.15 -0.14
N GLN A 230 28.95 -8.50 -1.25
CA GLN A 230 28.18 -7.38 -1.80
C GLN A 230 26.79 -7.84 -2.24
N LYS A 231 26.70 -9.01 -2.87
CA LYS A 231 25.42 -9.64 -3.23
C LYS A 231 24.59 -9.92 -2.00
N GLY A 232 25.13 -10.58 -0.98
CA GLY A 232 24.43 -10.84 0.28
C GLY A 232 23.92 -9.56 0.94
N LEU A 233 24.75 -8.51 1.01
CA LEU A 233 24.35 -7.23 1.60
C LEU A 233 23.20 -6.56 0.85
N LEU A 234 23.20 -6.63 -0.49
CA LEU A 234 22.13 -6.07 -1.31
C LEU A 234 20.84 -6.90 -1.24
N GLU A 235 20.95 -8.23 -1.08
CA GLU A 235 19.81 -9.11 -0.79
C GLU A 235 19.16 -8.76 0.56
N ASP A 236 19.98 -8.60 1.61
CA ASP A 236 19.53 -8.17 2.94
C ASP A 236 18.92 -6.76 2.93
N PHE A 237 19.52 -5.85 2.16
CA PHE A 237 18.97 -4.52 1.95
C PHE A 237 17.57 -4.59 1.32
N LEU A 238 17.42 -5.34 0.23
CA LEU A 238 16.15 -5.50 -0.47
C LEU A 238 15.08 -6.13 0.43
N TRP A 239 15.47 -7.15 1.20
CA TRP A 239 14.62 -7.74 2.23
C TRP A 239 14.18 -6.70 3.27
N SER A 240 15.12 -5.91 3.82
CA SER A 240 14.82 -4.90 4.83
C SER A 240 13.85 -3.83 4.32
N LEU A 241 13.94 -3.50 3.02
CA LEU A 241 13.08 -2.53 2.37
C LEU A 241 11.64 -3.05 2.25
N LEU A 242 11.47 -4.29 1.80
CA LEU A 242 10.16 -4.96 1.66
C LEU A 242 9.52 -5.33 3.01
N ALA A 243 10.33 -5.66 4.01
CA ALA A 243 9.85 -5.92 5.38
C ALA A 243 9.50 -4.63 6.15
N SER A 244 9.92 -3.45 5.66
CA SER A 244 9.69 -2.19 6.35
C SER A 244 8.21 -1.81 6.45
N SER A 245 7.83 -1.12 7.52
CA SER A 245 6.48 -0.56 7.65
C SER A 245 6.14 0.42 6.53
N LYS A 246 7.13 1.13 5.99
CA LYS A 246 6.96 2.09 4.90
C LYS A 246 6.54 1.44 3.58
N PHE A 247 6.85 0.16 3.39
CA PHE A 247 6.42 -0.59 2.21
C PHE A 247 5.08 -1.30 2.45
N ASN A 248 4.86 -1.81 3.67
CA ASN A 248 3.68 -2.59 4.02
C ASN A 248 2.44 -1.75 4.37
N SER A 249 2.61 -0.44 4.58
CA SER A 249 1.54 0.50 4.89
C SER A 249 1.56 1.72 3.97
N LYS A 250 0.38 2.30 3.79
CA LYS A 250 0.12 3.54 3.06
C LYS A 250 -0.26 4.64 4.04
#